data_AF-A0A9X5UJ19-F1
#
_entry.id   AF-A0A9X5UJ19-F1
#
_cell.length_a   1.000
_cell.length_b   1.000
_cell.length_c   1.000
_cell.angle_alpha   90.00
_cell.angle_beta   90.00
_cell.angle_gamma   90.00
#
_symmetry.space_group_name_H-M   'P 1'
#
loop_
_entity.id
_entity.type
_entity.pdbx_description
1 polymer ?
#
loop_
_entity_poly.entity_id
_entity_poly.type
_entity_poly.pdbx_seq_one_letter_code
_entity_poly.pdbx_strand_id
1 'polypeptide(L)'
;MPVALAVVAALGALATGCGKSHDEARPAARLGTTASPPRPSATTGADDGLDPAHLPKGWSLVAWPQDRDVPIFAERAPETGTADGSTAPASVPPSDSPPTGAATEKAATRTLANPNAQGAPLALLVEHYDADWLRVSLPVRPNGTSGWIRRPGVRLMATPYSLTVDRTRHELTVFQNGKPARVYPVGIGTGSTPTPAGRFYLAELLKPASPAGPWGPYAFGLSGFSDVVTTFNGADGIIGLHGTNQPERVGTDVSMGCIRLRNEDITELADLLPVGTPVTIT
;
A
#
# COMPACT_ATOMS: atom_id res chain seq x y z
N MET A 1 18.53 36.77 -69.45
CA MET A 1 17.67 35.93 -68.58
C MET A 1 18.51 34.76 -68.11
N PRO A 2 18.59 34.39 -66.81
CA PRO A 2 18.16 35.07 -65.57
C PRO A 2 19.35 35.54 -64.69
N VAL A 3 19.02 36.22 -63.59
CA VAL A 3 19.87 36.99 -62.66
C VAL A 3 19.90 36.31 -61.28
N ALA A 4 21.00 36.47 -60.54
CA ALA A 4 21.21 36.00 -59.16
C ALA A 4 20.89 37.09 -58.09
N LEU A 5 20.79 36.63 -56.83
CA LEU A 5 20.53 37.33 -55.54
C LEU A 5 19.06 37.76 -55.32
N ALA A 6 18.41 37.51 -54.18
CA ALA A 6 18.87 37.73 -52.80
C ALA A 6 18.07 36.90 -51.76
N VAL A 7 18.72 36.68 -50.61
CA VAL A 7 18.21 36.07 -49.37
C VAL A 7 17.37 37.09 -48.60
N VAL A 8 16.17 36.70 -48.13
CA VAL A 8 15.50 37.28 -46.95
C VAL A 8 14.78 36.17 -46.19
N ALA A 9 15.03 36.14 -44.88
CA ALA A 9 14.53 35.21 -43.88
C ALA A 9 13.04 35.40 -43.55
N ALA A 10 12.36 34.32 -43.16
CA ALA A 10 11.18 34.42 -42.30
C ALA A 10 10.97 33.13 -41.46
N LEU A 11 11.12 33.32 -40.15
CA LEU A 11 10.50 32.67 -38.99
C LEU A 11 10.46 31.14 -38.90
N GLY A 12 11.28 30.64 -37.97
CA GLY A 12 11.10 29.34 -37.35
C GLY A 12 9.87 29.28 -36.46
N ALA A 13 9.15 28.17 -36.55
CA ALA A 13 8.30 27.67 -35.49
C ALA A 13 9.02 26.47 -34.87
N LEU A 14 9.67 26.69 -33.73
CA LEU A 14 10.09 25.63 -32.82
C LEU A 14 8.82 25.01 -32.24
N ALA A 15 8.35 23.91 -32.83
CA ALA A 15 7.45 23.00 -32.14
C ALA A 15 8.26 22.30 -31.04
N THR A 16 8.29 22.88 -29.85
CA THR A 16 8.72 22.20 -28.63
C THR A 16 7.77 21.03 -28.40
N GLY A 17 8.19 19.83 -28.80
CA GLY A 17 7.52 18.58 -28.49
C GLY A 17 7.57 18.32 -26.98
N CYS A 18 6.52 18.73 -26.26
CA CYS A 18 6.18 18.14 -24.98
C CYS A 18 5.59 16.76 -25.25
N GLY A 19 6.41 15.72 -25.08
CA GLY A 19 6.00 14.35 -25.33
C GLY A 19 7.15 13.38 -25.05
N LYS A 20 7.78 13.47 -23.88
CA LYS A 20 8.58 12.35 -23.39
C LYS A 20 7.60 11.31 -22.85
N SER A 21 7.44 10.25 -23.63
CA SER A 21 6.70 9.03 -23.35
C SER A 21 6.84 8.59 -21.89
N HIS A 22 5.70 8.44 -21.20
CA HIS A 22 5.59 7.66 -19.98
C HIS A 22 5.77 6.19 -20.37
N ASP A 23 7.00 5.70 -20.37
CA ASP A 23 7.34 4.35 -20.80
C ASP A 23 7.04 3.32 -19.70
N GLU A 24 5.77 3.25 -19.31
CA GLU A 24 5.18 2.15 -18.54
C GLU A 24 4.29 1.26 -19.42
N ALA A 25 4.21 1.53 -20.73
CA ALA A 25 3.28 0.89 -21.67
C ALA A 25 3.82 -0.38 -22.35
N ARG A 26 4.71 -1.13 -21.70
CA ARG A 26 5.16 -2.43 -22.20
C ARG A 26 4.74 -3.52 -21.22
N PRO A 27 4.13 -4.64 -21.68
CA PRO A 27 3.58 -5.65 -20.79
C PRO A 27 4.67 -6.19 -19.86
N ALA A 28 4.63 -5.75 -18.61
CA ALA A 28 5.48 -6.29 -17.57
C ALA A 28 5.01 -7.73 -17.35
N ALA A 29 5.91 -8.67 -17.60
CA ALA A 29 5.77 -10.05 -17.16
C ALA A 29 5.24 -10.06 -15.71
N ARG A 30 4.34 -11.00 -15.40
CA ARG A 30 3.80 -11.22 -14.04
C ARG A 30 4.89 -10.91 -13.02
N LEU A 31 4.62 -9.97 -12.12
CA LEU A 31 5.45 -9.74 -10.94
C LEU A 31 5.81 -11.12 -10.37
N GLY A 32 7.10 -11.37 -10.21
CA GLY A 32 7.67 -12.70 -9.96
C GLY A 32 7.14 -13.35 -8.68
N THR A 33 7.59 -14.58 -8.45
CA THR A 33 7.27 -15.41 -7.28
C THR A 33 7.30 -14.61 -5.97
N THR A 34 6.29 -14.84 -5.12
CA THR A 34 6.21 -14.20 -3.81
C THR A 34 7.45 -14.52 -3.00
N ALA A 35 8.04 -13.50 -2.37
CA ALA A 35 9.29 -13.65 -1.63
C ALA A 35 9.07 -14.10 -0.18
N SER A 36 7.85 -14.49 0.20
CA SER A 36 7.41 -14.59 1.60
C SER A 36 8.40 -15.29 2.55
N PRO A 37 8.67 -14.74 3.75
CA PRO A 37 8.75 -13.32 4.12
C PRO A 37 10.05 -12.96 4.90
N PRO A 38 10.42 -11.67 5.02
CA PRO A 38 11.17 -11.18 6.18
C PRO A 38 10.37 -11.47 7.46
N ARG A 39 11.09 -11.93 8.49
CA ARG A 39 10.54 -12.55 9.71
C ARG A 39 9.49 -11.68 10.43
N PRO A 40 8.60 -12.32 11.22
CA PRO A 40 7.93 -11.64 12.33
C PRO A 40 8.92 -10.86 13.18
N SER A 41 8.63 -9.61 13.55
CA SER A 41 9.46 -8.92 14.55
C SER A 41 9.28 -9.53 15.95
N ALA A 42 8.08 -10.00 16.27
CA ALA A 42 7.76 -10.87 17.41
C ALA A 42 6.37 -11.51 17.25
N THR A 43 6.14 -12.68 17.84
CA THR A 43 4.79 -13.23 18.05
C THR A 43 4.19 -12.63 19.33
N THR A 44 2.87 -12.46 19.37
CA THR A 44 2.21 -12.03 20.62
C THR A 44 1.68 -13.26 21.33
N GLY A 45 2.40 -13.71 22.37
CA GLY A 45 2.11 -14.92 23.13
C GLY A 45 3.02 -15.03 24.34
N ALA A 46 2.78 -16.05 25.17
CA ALA A 46 3.55 -16.26 26.41
C ALA A 46 5.06 -16.40 26.15
N ASP A 47 5.45 -16.95 24.99
CA ASP A 47 6.84 -17.22 24.63
C ASP A 47 7.66 -15.94 24.36
N ASP A 48 7.00 -14.87 23.88
CA ASP A 48 7.63 -13.57 23.57
C ASP A 48 7.26 -12.46 24.58
N GLY A 49 6.37 -12.77 25.54
CA GLY A 49 5.98 -11.86 26.61
C GLY A 49 5.18 -10.62 26.18
N LEU A 50 4.74 -10.52 24.91
CA LEU A 50 3.97 -9.40 24.41
C LEU A 50 2.47 -9.61 24.61
N ASP A 51 1.86 -8.73 25.41
CA ASP A 51 0.41 -8.63 25.55
C ASP A 51 -0.20 -7.89 24.35
N PRO A 52 -1.01 -8.55 23.50
CA PRO A 52 -1.64 -7.90 22.36
C PRO A 52 -2.63 -6.79 22.77
N ALA A 53 -3.13 -6.77 24.00
CA ALA A 53 -3.97 -5.68 24.51
C ALA A 53 -3.16 -4.45 24.95
N HIS A 54 -1.86 -4.61 25.24
CA HIS A 54 -1.00 -3.57 25.80
C HIS A 54 0.38 -3.55 25.12
N LEU A 55 0.40 -3.27 23.81
CA LEU A 55 1.65 -3.18 23.07
C LEU A 55 2.50 -1.97 23.50
N PRO A 56 3.85 -2.06 23.41
CA PRO A 56 4.71 -0.91 23.61
C PRO A 56 4.38 0.23 22.64
N LYS A 57 4.62 1.47 23.07
CA LYS A 57 4.37 2.64 22.22
C LYS A 57 5.13 2.52 20.89
N GLY A 58 4.42 2.78 19.80
CA GLY A 58 4.96 2.72 18.44
C GLY A 58 5.01 1.32 17.83
N TRP A 59 4.52 0.30 18.55
CA TRP A 59 4.30 -1.03 17.99
C TRP A 59 2.92 -1.14 17.39
N SER A 60 2.75 -2.05 16.44
CA SER A 60 1.48 -2.36 15.80
C SER A 60 1.26 -3.86 15.71
N LEU A 61 0.01 -4.28 15.86
CA LEU A 61 -0.41 -5.67 15.79
C LEU A 61 -0.83 -6.03 14.36
N VAL A 62 -0.45 -7.22 13.91
CA VAL A 62 -0.74 -7.76 12.59
C VAL A 62 -1.37 -9.14 12.76
N ALA A 63 -2.52 -9.32 12.14
CA ALA A 63 -3.23 -10.59 12.07
C ALA A 63 -2.74 -11.39 10.86
N TRP A 64 -2.32 -12.63 11.12
CA TRP A 64 -1.99 -13.63 10.10
C TRP A 64 -3.01 -14.77 10.19
N PRO A 65 -4.10 -14.73 9.41
CA PRO A 65 -5.05 -15.82 9.35
C PRO A 65 -4.37 -17.15 8.97
N GLN A 66 -4.80 -18.23 9.61
CA GLN A 66 -4.29 -19.59 9.31
C GLN A 66 -5.20 -20.35 8.36
N ASP A 67 -6.48 -19.98 8.30
CA ASP A 67 -7.47 -20.58 7.41
C ASP A 67 -7.35 -20.03 5.99
N ARG A 68 -7.80 -20.82 5.00
CA ARG A 68 -7.80 -20.45 3.59
C ARG A 68 -8.83 -19.39 3.22
N ASP A 69 -9.97 -19.45 3.89
CA ASP A 69 -11.07 -18.53 3.71
C ASP A 69 -11.20 -17.73 5.00
N VAL A 70 -11.10 -16.41 4.89
CA VAL A 70 -11.10 -15.50 6.04
C VAL A 70 -12.39 -14.67 5.99
N PRO A 71 -13.43 -15.07 6.73
CA PRO A 71 -14.68 -14.37 6.74
C PRO A 71 -14.52 -13.01 7.44
N ILE A 72 -15.02 -11.97 6.78
CA ILE A 72 -15.04 -10.61 7.30
C ILE A 72 -16.48 -10.27 7.68
N PHE A 73 -16.65 -9.65 8.84
CA PHE A 73 -17.94 -9.27 9.40
C PHE A 73 -18.00 -7.76 9.58
N ALA A 74 -19.21 -7.19 9.48
CA ALA A 74 -19.49 -5.78 9.77
C ALA A 74 -18.46 -4.81 9.14
N GLU A 75 -18.19 -5.02 7.85
CA GLU A 75 -17.29 -4.16 7.08
C GLU A 75 -17.80 -2.72 7.00
N ARG A 76 -16.86 -1.78 7.04
CA ARG A 76 -17.12 -0.34 6.88
C ARG A 76 -16.09 0.27 5.92
N ALA A 77 -16.59 0.89 4.86
CA ALA A 77 -15.86 1.84 4.04
C ALA A 77 -15.59 3.15 4.83
N PRO A 78 -14.55 3.93 4.48
CA PRO A 78 -14.33 5.22 5.12
C PRO A 78 -15.52 6.15 4.84
N GLU A 79 -15.85 6.99 5.81
CA GLU A 79 -16.81 8.07 5.59
C GLU A 79 -16.21 9.05 4.57
N THR A 80 -16.78 9.10 3.37
CA THR A 80 -16.44 10.13 2.41
C THR A 80 -16.93 11.45 2.97
N GLY A 81 -16.02 12.32 3.42
CA GLY A 81 -16.35 13.67 3.81
C GLY A 81 -16.83 14.49 2.61
N THR A 82 -18.10 14.38 2.26
CA THR A 82 -18.84 15.42 1.53
C THR A 82 -19.74 16.10 2.54
N ALA A 83 -19.34 17.31 2.94
CA ALA A 83 -20.25 18.27 3.51
C ALA A 83 -21.25 18.67 2.40
N ASP A 84 -22.35 17.95 2.29
CA ASP A 84 -23.56 18.47 1.65
C ASP A 84 -24.77 17.89 2.38
N GLY A 85 -25.57 18.80 2.93
CA GLY A 85 -26.77 18.50 3.69
C GLY A 85 -27.81 17.82 2.81
N SER A 86 -27.86 16.50 2.86
CA SER A 86 -29.00 15.71 2.40
C SER A 86 -29.24 14.58 3.39
N THR A 87 -30.39 14.66 4.06
CA THR A 87 -30.89 13.65 5.00
C THR A 87 -31.20 12.34 4.27
N ALA A 88 -30.19 11.48 4.14
CA ALA A 88 -30.39 10.04 3.97
C ALA A 88 -30.80 9.43 5.32
N PRO A 89 -31.69 8.41 5.35
CA PRO A 89 -32.16 7.83 6.60
C PRO A 89 -30.97 7.23 7.37
N ALA A 90 -30.93 7.52 8.67
CA ALA A 90 -29.88 7.10 9.59
C ALA A 90 -29.67 5.58 9.54
N SER A 91 -28.72 5.14 8.72
CA SER A 91 -28.10 3.84 8.85
C SER A 91 -27.22 3.89 10.10
N VAL A 92 -27.47 2.92 10.97
CA VAL A 92 -26.81 2.65 12.26
C VAL A 92 -25.40 3.25 12.35
N PRO A 93 -25.10 4.10 13.36
CA PRO A 93 -23.77 4.67 13.52
C PRO A 93 -22.70 3.58 13.66
N PRO A 94 -21.43 3.89 13.38
CA PRO A 94 -20.33 2.95 13.58
C PRO A 94 -20.30 2.37 14.98
N SER A 95 -20.52 1.07 15.10
CA SER A 95 -20.02 0.35 16.25
C SER A 95 -18.53 0.11 16.02
N ASP A 96 -17.68 0.86 16.73
CA ASP A 96 -16.30 0.46 17.03
C ASP A 96 -16.26 -0.80 17.90
N SER A 97 -17.42 -1.32 18.30
CA SER A 97 -17.57 -2.60 18.99
C SER A 97 -17.78 -3.74 17.98
N PRO A 98 -17.33 -4.96 18.32
CA PRO A 98 -17.56 -6.15 17.52
C PRO A 98 -19.04 -6.39 17.19
N PRO A 99 -19.36 -7.12 16.12
CA PRO A 99 -20.73 -7.54 15.85
C PRO A 99 -21.23 -8.45 16.98
N THR A 100 -22.24 -7.99 17.73
CA THR A 100 -22.87 -8.73 18.81
C THR A 100 -24.19 -9.35 18.33
N GLY A 101 -24.37 -10.66 18.53
CA GLY A 101 -25.64 -11.37 18.29
C GLY A 101 -25.53 -12.52 17.29
N ALA A 102 -26.16 -13.66 17.58
CA ALA A 102 -25.96 -14.91 16.84
C ALA A 102 -26.25 -14.86 15.32
N ALA A 103 -27.04 -13.90 14.84
CA ALA A 103 -27.32 -13.71 13.40
C ALA A 103 -26.24 -12.87 12.69
N THR A 104 -25.79 -11.78 13.30
CA THR A 104 -24.72 -10.89 12.79
C THR A 104 -23.34 -11.54 12.89
N GLU A 105 -23.19 -12.49 13.81
CA GLU A 105 -22.02 -13.34 13.96
C GLU A 105 -21.92 -14.49 12.95
N LYS A 106 -23.01 -14.82 12.25
CA LYS A 106 -23.09 -15.97 11.33
C LYS A 106 -23.00 -15.62 9.85
N ALA A 107 -23.27 -14.38 9.46
CA ALA A 107 -23.25 -13.96 8.07
C ALA A 107 -22.07 -13.02 7.81
N ALA A 108 -21.00 -13.56 7.21
CA ALA A 108 -19.88 -12.75 6.74
C ALA A 108 -20.33 -11.83 5.59
N THR A 109 -19.87 -10.59 5.60
CA THR A 109 -20.12 -9.62 4.51
C THR A 109 -19.24 -9.88 3.31
N ARG A 110 -18.06 -10.48 3.52
CA ARG A 110 -17.17 -10.98 2.48
C ARG A 110 -16.27 -12.08 3.02
N THR A 111 -15.56 -12.74 2.11
CA THR A 111 -14.49 -13.67 2.44
C THR A 111 -13.24 -13.25 1.68
N LEU A 112 -12.12 -13.11 2.40
CA LEU A 112 -10.81 -12.93 1.78
C LEU A 112 -10.12 -14.28 1.64
N ALA A 113 -9.42 -14.47 0.52
CA ALA A 113 -8.61 -15.66 0.30
C ALA A 113 -7.23 -15.53 0.99
N ASN A 114 -6.73 -16.65 1.47
CA ASN A 114 -5.39 -16.83 2.00
C ASN A 114 -4.78 -18.13 1.43
N PRO A 115 -3.74 -18.07 0.59
CA PRO A 115 -2.99 -16.88 0.16
C PRO A 115 -3.84 -15.84 -0.60
N ASN A 116 -3.36 -14.58 -0.61
CA ASN A 116 -3.97 -13.47 -1.33
C ASN A 116 -3.91 -13.66 -2.87
N ALA A 117 -4.43 -12.71 -3.63
CA ALA A 117 -4.50 -12.79 -5.10
C ALA A 117 -3.13 -12.91 -5.80
N GLN A 118 -2.05 -12.49 -5.12
CA GLN A 118 -0.67 -12.58 -5.58
C GLN A 118 0.02 -13.87 -5.12
N GLY A 119 -0.65 -14.70 -4.32
CA GLY A 119 -0.13 -15.96 -3.79
C GLY A 119 0.73 -15.79 -2.54
N ALA A 120 0.71 -14.64 -1.88
CA ALA A 120 1.37 -14.39 -0.61
C ALA A 120 0.42 -14.68 0.56
N PRO A 121 0.91 -15.13 1.74
CA PRO A 121 0.05 -15.29 2.90
C PRO A 121 -0.65 -13.97 3.24
N LEU A 122 -1.93 -14.03 3.58
CA LEU A 122 -2.70 -12.85 3.95
C LEU A 122 -2.21 -12.29 5.29
N ALA A 123 -1.87 -11.01 5.30
CA ALA A 123 -1.59 -10.26 6.51
C ALA A 123 -2.53 -9.06 6.59
N LEU A 124 -3.07 -8.79 7.78
CA LEU A 124 -4.04 -7.72 8.01
C LEU A 124 -3.59 -6.87 9.19
N LEU A 125 -3.44 -5.56 8.99
CA LEU A 125 -3.11 -4.65 10.08
C LEU A 125 -4.29 -4.57 11.06
N VAL A 126 -4.04 -4.83 12.34
CA VAL A 126 -5.06 -4.74 13.39
C VAL A 126 -5.20 -3.29 13.84
N GLU A 127 -6.42 -2.78 13.77
CA GLU A 127 -6.79 -1.44 14.22
C GLU A 127 -7.37 -1.45 15.63
N HIS A 128 -8.05 -2.55 16.00
CA HIS A 128 -8.59 -2.75 17.33
C HIS A 128 -8.49 -4.22 17.75
N TYR A 129 -8.06 -4.46 18.98
CA TYR A 129 -7.95 -5.78 19.58
C TYR A 129 -9.04 -5.99 20.63
N ASP A 130 -9.76 -7.09 20.49
CA ASP A 130 -10.67 -7.66 21.49
C ASP A 130 -10.29 -9.15 21.70
N ALA A 131 -10.76 -9.77 22.79
CA ALA A 131 -10.43 -11.15 23.12
C ALA A 131 -10.88 -12.15 22.03
N ASP A 132 -12.06 -11.92 21.46
CA ASP A 132 -12.70 -12.81 20.48
C ASP A 132 -12.71 -12.24 19.06
N TRP A 133 -12.43 -10.95 18.93
CA TRP A 133 -12.57 -10.20 17.69
C TRP A 133 -11.38 -9.29 17.42
N LEU A 134 -11.08 -9.10 16.14
CA LEU A 134 -10.08 -8.14 15.69
C LEU A 134 -10.72 -7.25 14.64
N ARG A 135 -10.65 -5.93 14.82
CA ARG A 135 -10.93 -5.01 13.72
C ARG A 135 -9.65 -4.82 12.94
N VAL A 136 -9.72 -5.03 11.64
CA VAL A 136 -8.57 -5.03 10.75
C VAL A 136 -8.78 -4.12 9.54
N SER A 137 -7.70 -3.51 9.08
CA SER A 137 -7.66 -2.76 7.82
C SER A 137 -7.64 -3.74 6.63
N LEU A 138 -8.58 -3.60 5.71
CA LEU A 138 -8.77 -4.52 4.59
C LEU A 138 -8.04 -4.02 3.33
N PRO A 139 -7.34 -4.89 2.58
CA PRO A 139 -6.67 -4.53 1.34
C PRO A 139 -7.68 -4.55 0.18
N VAL A 140 -8.70 -3.69 0.26
CA VAL A 140 -9.84 -3.66 -0.66
C VAL A 140 -10.23 -2.22 -0.98
N ARG A 141 -10.96 -2.02 -2.07
CA ARG A 141 -11.59 -0.73 -2.38
C ARG A 141 -12.91 -0.58 -1.62
N PRO A 142 -13.28 0.66 -1.23
CA PRO A 142 -12.46 1.87 -1.25
C PRO A 142 -11.30 1.81 -0.23
N ASN A 143 -10.21 2.52 -0.51
CA ASN A 143 -9.06 2.63 0.40
C ASN A 143 -9.51 3.03 1.81
N GLY A 144 -8.95 2.42 2.85
CA GLY A 144 -9.31 2.70 4.25
C GLY A 144 -10.54 1.95 4.76
N THR A 145 -11.01 0.95 4.00
CA THR A 145 -12.05 0.03 4.48
C THR A 145 -11.51 -0.86 5.59
N SER A 146 -12.32 -1.06 6.64
CA SER A 146 -12.02 -1.97 7.75
C SER A 146 -13.14 -2.98 7.95
N GLY A 147 -12.84 -4.08 8.62
CA GLY A 147 -13.85 -5.07 9.01
C GLY A 147 -13.40 -5.89 10.21
N TRP A 148 -14.31 -6.73 10.71
CA TRP A 148 -14.06 -7.59 11.86
C TRP A 148 -13.74 -9.01 11.41
N ILE A 149 -12.74 -9.62 12.03
CA ILE A 149 -12.43 -11.04 11.92
C ILE A 149 -12.46 -11.69 13.30
N ARG A 150 -12.73 -12.99 13.34
CA ARG A 150 -12.60 -13.77 14.58
C ARG A 150 -11.13 -13.87 14.96
N ARG A 151 -10.82 -13.66 16.25
CA ARG A 151 -9.48 -13.86 16.79
C ARG A 151 -9.05 -15.33 16.73
N PRO A 152 -9.90 -16.32 17.08
CA PRO A 152 -9.55 -17.73 16.91
C PRO A 152 -9.18 -18.03 15.44
N GLY A 153 -8.12 -18.81 15.21
CA GLY A 153 -7.62 -19.11 13.86
C GLY A 153 -6.66 -18.06 13.28
N VAL A 154 -6.33 -17.01 14.05
CA VAL A 154 -5.35 -15.99 13.66
C VAL A 154 -4.09 -16.11 14.51
N ARG A 155 -2.93 -16.12 13.87
CA ARG A 155 -1.65 -15.90 14.54
C ARG A 155 -1.38 -14.40 14.60
N LEU A 156 -1.26 -13.88 15.82
CA LEU A 156 -0.96 -12.47 16.04
C LEU A 156 0.54 -12.24 16.12
N MET A 157 0.99 -11.21 15.42
CA MET A 157 2.37 -10.77 15.39
C MET A 157 2.43 -9.27 15.64
N ALA A 158 3.53 -8.79 16.20
CA ALA A 158 3.72 -7.36 16.39
C ALA A 158 4.96 -6.87 15.65
N THR A 159 4.92 -5.62 15.20
CA THR A 159 6.04 -4.92 14.56
C THR A 159 6.34 -3.61 15.30
N PRO A 160 7.62 -3.29 15.58
CA PRO A 160 8.03 -1.99 16.10
C PRO A 160 8.15 -0.93 15.01
N TYR A 161 7.95 -1.29 13.74
CA TYR A 161 8.19 -0.41 12.60
C TYR A 161 6.91 0.25 12.11
N SER A 162 7.03 1.46 11.61
CA SER A 162 6.01 2.14 10.80
C SER A 162 6.67 3.08 9.80
N LEU A 163 5.96 3.41 8.73
CA LEU A 163 6.44 4.30 7.66
C LEU A 163 5.54 5.54 7.55
N THR A 164 6.16 6.67 7.22
CA THR A 164 5.45 7.84 6.70
C THR A 164 6.02 8.20 5.34
N VAL A 165 5.15 8.51 4.38
CA VAL A 165 5.52 9.06 3.07
C VAL A 165 4.93 10.46 2.97
N ASP A 166 5.80 11.45 2.88
CA ASP A 166 5.44 12.84 2.64
C ASP A 166 5.58 13.13 1.13
N ARG A 167 4.44 13.32 0.47
CA ARG A 167 4.37 13.58 -0.98
C ARG A 167 4.88 14.98 -1.34
N THR A 168 4.82 15.93 -0.43
CA THR A 168 5.31 17.30 -0.67
C THR A 168 6.83 17.35 -0.59
N ARG A 169 7.41 16.57 0.32
CA ARG A 169 8.87 16.50 0.53
C ARG A 169 9.57 15.43 -0.30
N HIS A 170 8.82 14.54 -0.95
CA HIS A 170 9.36 13.36 -1.64
C HIS A 170 10.21 12.50 -0.71
N GLU A 171 9.74 12.28 0.51
CA GLU A 171 10.48 11.57 1.55
C GLU A 171 9.67 10.42 2.15
N LEU A 172 10.33 9.28 2.33
CA LEU A 172 9.86 8.18 3.16
C LEU A 172 10.68 8.15 4.44
N THR A 173 10.01 8.21 5.59
CA THR A 173 10.63 8.04 6.91
C THR A 173 10.24 6.70 7.51
N VAL A 174 11.23 5.91 7.89
CA VAL A 174 11.06 4.70 8.70
C VAL A 174 11.14 5.09 10.17
N PHE A 175 10.14 4.69 10.95
CA PHE A 175 10.13 4.77 12.40
C PHE A 175 10.37 3.38 13.00
N GLN A 176 11.10 3.35 14.12
CA GLN A 176 11.25 2.16 14.96
C GLN A 176 10.92 2.55 16.41
N ASN A 177 10.02 1.81 17.05
CA ASN A 177 9.50 2.13 18.39
C ASN A 177 8.93 3.56 18.47
N GLY A 178 8.28 4.01 17.38
CA GLY A 178 7.71 5.36 17.26
C GLY A 178 8.72 6.50 17.14
N LYS A 179 10.02 6.21 16.94
CA LYS A 179 11.07 7.22 16.71
C LYS A 179 11.60 7.14 15.29
N PRO A 180 11.86 8.28 14.61
CA PRO A 180 12.44 8.25 13.27
C PRO A 180 13.81 7.59 13.31
N ALA A 181 14.03 6.61 12.43
CA ALA A 181 15.24 5.81 12.36
C ALA A 181 15.99 6.03 11.05
N ARG A 182 15.28 6.12 9.92
CA ARG A 182 15.86 6.29 8.58
C ARG A 182 14.96 7.17 7.70
N VAL A 183 15.55 7.89 6.75
CA VAL A 183 14.83 8.74 5.79
C VAL A 183 15.39 8.50 4.39
N TYR A 184 14.52 8.33 3.40
CA TYR A 184 14.88 8.05 2.01
C TYR A 184 14.16 9.00 1.07
N PRO A 185 14.82 9.49 0.01
CA PRO A 185 14.13 10.18 -1.06
C PRO A 185 13.27 9.20 -1.86
N VAL A 186 12.09 9.63 -2.31
CA VAL A 186 11.17 8.79 -3.07
C VAL A 186 10.63 9.51 -4.30
N GLY A 187 10.42 8.77 -5.39
CA GLY A 187 9.55 9.22 -6.48
C GLY A 187 8.10 8.87 -6.18
N ILE A 188 7.16 9.75 -6.53
CA ILE A 188 5.73 9.54 -6.26
C ILE A 188 4.90 9.65 -7.55
N GLY A 189 3.59 9.44 -7.40
CA GLY A 189 2.62 9.60 -8.47
C GLY A 189 2.56 11.02 -9.01
N THR A 190 2.32 11.16 -10.31
CA THR A 190 2.12 12.47 -10.94
C THR A 190 0.77 13.08 -10.58
N GLY A 191 0.55 14.37 -10.87
CA GLY A 191 -0.74 15.02 -10.64
C GLY A 191 -1.94 14.34 -11.31
N SER A 192 -1.75 13.65 -12.44
CA SER A 192 -2.82 12.89 -13.13
C SER A 192 -2.99 11.46 -12.60
N THR A 193 -2.01 10.94 -11.89
CA THR A 193 -1.99 9.59 -11.30
C THR A 193 -1.38 9.65 -9.90
N PRO A 194 -2.02 10.38 -8.97
CA PRO A 194 -1.42 10.72 -7.69
C PRO A 194 -1.21 9.48 -6.81
N THR A 195 -0.17 9.50 -6.00
CA THR A 195 -0.06 8.57 -4.87
C THR A 195 -1.19 8.88 -3.88
N PRO A 196 -2.07 7.93 -3.54
CA PRO A 196 -3.22 8.19 -2.68
C PRO A 196 -2.76 8.53 -1.26
N ALA A 197 -3.43 9.50 -0.65
CA ALA A 197 -3.25 9.79 0.78
C ALA A 197 -4.03 8.77 1.61
N GLY A 198 -3.57 8.51 2.83
CA GLY A 198 -4.30 7.66 3.77
C GLY A 198 -3.41 6.77 4.60
N ARG A 199 -4.04 5.81 5.28
CA ARG A 199 -3.40 4.80 6.12
C ARG A 199 -3.48 3.45 5.41
N PHE A 200 -2.32 2.83 5.23
CA PHE A 200 -2.11 1.57 4.55
C PHE A 200 -1.17 0.70 5.37
N TYR A 201 -0.79 -0.45 4.83
CA TYR A 201 0.29 -1.28 5.35
C TYR A 201 0.96 -2.04 4.21
N LEU A 202 2.17 -2.55 4.46
CA LEU A 202 2.85 -3.48 3.55
C LEU A 202 2.08 -4.81 3.54
N ALA A 203 1.29 -5.08 2.52
CA ALA A 203 0.45 -6.28 2.43
C ALA A 203 1.24 -7.53 2.06
N GLU A 204 2.33 -7.35 1.31
CA GLU A 204 3.17 -8.45 0.83
C GLU A 204 4.54 -7.96 0.36
N LEU A 205 5.51 -8.88 0.27
CA LEU A 205 6.80 -8.65 -0.37
C LEU A 205 6.97 -9.57 -1.57
N LEU A 206 7.32 -8.96 -2.71
CA LEU A 206 7.54 -9.60 -3.99
C LEU A 206 8.99 -9.43 -4.42
N LYS A 207 9.51 -10.44 -5.14
CA LYS A 207 10.81 -10.38 -5.80
C LYS A 207 10.59 -10.37 -7.32
N PRO A 208 10.62 -9.20 -7.98
CA PRO A 208 10.49 -9.11 -9.43
C PRO A 208 11.48 -10.02 -10.16
N ALA A 209 11.03 -10.64 -11.25
CA ALA A 209 11.87 -11.57 -12.03
C ALA A 209 13.07 -10.87 -12.70
N SER A 210 12.95 -9.58 -12.98
CA SER A 210 14.03 -8.76 -13.53
C SER A 210 14.36 -7.62 -12.55
N PRO A 211 15.45 -7.75 -11.76
CA PRO A 211 15.90 -6.70 -10.85
C PRO A 211 16.27 -5.38 -11.53
N ALA A 212 16.62 -5.40 -12.82
CA ALA A 212 16.88 -4.23 -13.64
C ALA A 212 15.61 -3.65 -14.31
N GLY A 213 14.46 -4.25 -14.05
CA GLY A 213 13.16 -3.81 -14.58
C GLY A 213 12.60 -2.59 -13.84
N PRO A 214 11.42 -2.10 -14.26
CA PRO A 214 10.80 -0.89 -13.69
C PRO A 214 10.54 -0.99 -12.18
N TRP A 215 10.39 -2.20 -11.65
CA TRP A 215 10.11 -2.49 -10.25
C TRP A 215 11.35 -2.73 -9.39
N GLY A 216 12.55 -2.73 -9.99
CA GLY A 216 13.79 -2.97 -9.26
C GLY A 216 13.90 -4.39 -8.67
N PRO A 217 14.77 -4.59 -7.66
CA PRO A 217 15.06 -5.91 -7.08
C PRO A 217 13.97 -6.43 -6.14
N TYR A 218 13.16 -5.53 -5.56
CA TYR A 218 12.10 -5.84 -4.60
C TYR A 218 10.93 -4.88 -4.76
N ALA A 219 9.73 -5.36 -4.42
CA ALA A 219 8.52 -4.56 -4.37
C ALA A 219 7.63 -5.03 -3.22
N PHE A 220 7.21 -4.10 -2.36
CA PHE A 220 6.08 -4.33 -1.46
C PHE A 220 4.78 -3.92 -2.15
N GLY A 221 3.77 -4.79 -2.14
CA GLY A 221 2.40 -4.39 -2.39
C GLY A 221 1.83 -3.73 -1.13
N LEU A 222 1.18 -2.58 -1.25
CA LEU A 222 0.43 -1.98 -0.15
C LEU A 222 -1.00 -2.52 -0.11
N SER A 223 -1.68 -2.29 1.01
CA SER A 223 -3.14 -2.48 1.11
C SER A 223 -3.97 -1.44 0.33
N GLY A 224 -3.30 -0.44 -0.25
CA GLY A 224 -3.91 0.67 -0.95
C GLY A 224 -3.93 0.52 -2.47
N PHE A 225 -4.89 1.19 -3.10
CA PHE A 225 -5.11 1.20 -4.54
C PHE A 225 -5.07 2.63 -5.08
N SER A 226 -4.71 2.80 -6.34
CA SER A 226 -4.82 4.09 -7.04
C SER A 226 -6.28 4.53 -7.14
N ASP A 227 -6.55 5.80 -6.89
CA ASP A 227 -7.91 6.36 -6.99
C ASP A 227 -8.37 6.52 -8.44
N VAL A 228 -7.43 6.60 -9.38
CA VAL A 228 -7.70 6.88 -10.81
C VAL A 228 -7.30 5.74 -11.74
N VAL A 229 -6.33 4.91 -11.35
CA VAL A 229 -5.96 3.69 -12.10
C VAL A 229 -6.71 2.51 -11.49
N THR A 230 -7.88 2.20 -12.06
CA THR A 230 -8.73 1.10 -11.57
C THR A 230 -8.26 -0.27 -12.05
N THR A 231 -7.59 -0.33 -13.20
CA THR A 231 -7.01 -1.56 -13.75
C THR A 231 -5.60 -1.31 -14.29
N PHE A 232 -4.65 -2.13 -13.88
CA PHE A 232 -3.28 -2.14 -14.38
C PHE A 232 -2.89 -3.58 -14.73
N ASN A 233 -2.56 -3.84 -16.00
CA ASN A 233 -2.24 -5.19 -16.51
C ASN A 233 -3.30 -6.27 -16.17
N GLY A 234 -4.58 -5.88 -16.14
CA GLY A 234 -5.69 -6.80 -15.84
C GLY A 234 -5.87 -7.12 -14.35
N ALA A 235 -5.09 -6.49 -13.48
CA ALA A 235 -5.24 -6.55 -12.02
C ALA A 235 -5.69 -5.18 -11.47
N ASP A 236 -6.18 -5.18 -10.24
CA ASP A 236 -6.50 -3.93 -9.54
C ASP A 236 -5.25 -3.07 -9.42
N GLY A 237 -5.39 -1.75 -9.60
CA GLY A 237 -4.29 -0.79 -9.51
C GLY A 237 -3.74 -0.64 -8.09
N ILE A 238 -3.10 -1.67 -7.54
CA ILE A 238 -2.46 -1.69 -6.23
C ILE A 238 -1.27 -0.72 -6.23
N ILE A 239 -1.15 0.07 -5.17
CA ILE A 239 0.01 0.93 -4.95
C ILE A 239 1.16 0.09 -4.39
N GLY A 240 2.32 0.22 -5.00
CA GLY A 240 3.54 -0.45 -4.57
C GLY A 240 4.57 0.52 -3.97
N LEU A 241 5.39 -0.02 -3.07
CA LEU A 241 6.68 0.54 -2.66
C LEU A 241 7.78 -0.31 -3.31
N HIS A 242 8.51 0.20 -4.29
CA HIS A 242 9.41 -0.64 -5.09
C HIS A 242 10.68 0.10 -5.54
N GLY A 243 11.65 -0.65 -6.06
CA GLY A 243 12.88 -0.08 -6.63
C GLY A 243 12.64 0.61 -7.97
N THR A 244 13.65 0.84 -8.80
CA THR A 244 13.43 1.45 -10.11
C THR A 244 14.55 1.16 -11.10
N ASN A 245 14.25 1.27 -12.39
CA ASN A 245 15.23 1.36 -13.47
C ASN A 245 15.56 2.80 -13.88
N GLN A 246 14.98 3.79 -13.20
CA GLN A 246 15.19 5.23 -13.43
C GLN A 246 15.59 5.93 -12.12
N PRO A 247 16.75 5.57 -11.51
CA PRO A 247 17.16 6.09 -10.20
C PRO A 247 17.31 7.62 -10.17
N GLU A 248 17.59 8.24 -11.32
CA GLU A 248 17.68 9.68 -11.51
C GLU A 248 16.34 10.41 -11.35
N ARG A 249 15.21 9.69 -11.35
CA ARG A 249 13.86 10.27 -11.16
C ARG A 249 13.32 10.13 -9.74
N VAL A 250 14.06 9.47 -8.85
CA VAL A 250 13.74 9.46 -7.41
C VAL A 250 13.84 10.90 -6.88
N GLY A 251 12.84 11.33 -6.08
CA GLY A 251 12.71 12.72 -5.63
C GLY A 251 11.82 13.59 -6.53
N THR A 252 11.03 12.98 -7.42
CA THR A 252 10.14 13.70 -8.35
C THR A 252 8.77 13.02 -8.49
N ASP A 253 7.83 13.72 -9.10
CA ASP A 253 6.56 13.19 -9.56
C ASP A 253 6.76 12.44 -10.89
N VAL A 254 6.66 11.11 -10.86
CA VAL A 254 7.09 10.25 -11.98
C VAL A 254 6.21 9.04 -12.26
N SER A 255 5.54 8.49 -11.25
CA SER A 255 4.86 7.19 -11.36
C SER A 255 3.36 7.32 -11.63
N MET A 256 2.70 6.19 -11.83
CA MET A 256 1.23 6.06 -11.82
C MET A 256 0.63 5.90 -10.40
N GLY A 257 1.33 6.39 -9.37
CA GLY A 257 0.89 6.36 -7.97
C GLY A 257 1.81 5.55 -7.06
N CYS A 258 2.59 4.62 -7.60
CA CYS A 258 3.57 3.86 -6.81
C CYS A 258 4.69 4.76 -6.25
N ILE A 259 5.23 4.35 -5.10
CA ILE A 259 6.34 5.03 -4.43
C ILE A 259 7.64 4.33 -4.87
N ARG A 260 8.52 5.07 -5.55
CA ARG A 260 9.76 4.56 -6.15
C ARG A 260 10.97 4.92 -5.28
N LEU A 261 11.74 3.93 -4.90
CA LEU A 261 13.03 4.07 -4.21
C LEU A 261 14.19 3.74 -5.14
N ARG A 262 15.40 4.11 -4.71
CA ARG A 262 16.62 3.51 -5.27
C ARG A 262 16.68 2.03 -4.91
N ASN A 263 17.42 1.25 -5.70
CA ASN A 263 17.43 -0.20 -5.59
C ASN A 263 18.12 -0.68 -4.31
N GLU A 264 19.14 0.02 -3.86
CA GLU A 264 19.82 -0.17 -2.58
C GLU A 264 18.87 0.07 -1.40
N ASP A 265 18.08 1.15 -1.46
CA ASP A 265 17.15 1.52 -0.41
C ASP A 265 16.02 0.48 -0.26
N ILE A 266 15.37 0.08 -1.36
CA ILE A 266 14.31 -0.94 -1.29
C ILE A 266 14.84 -2.31 -0.85
N THR A 267 16.10 -2.64 -1.18
CA THR A 267 16.73 -3.90 -0.75
C THR A 267 16.93 -3.88 0.76
N GLU A 268 17.43 -2.78 1.31
CA GLU A 268 17.56 -2.60 2.76
C GLU A 268 16.20 -2.68 3.46
N LEU A 269 15.17 -2.03 2.91
CA LEU A 269 13.82 -2.09 3.47
C LEU A 269 13.23 -3.50 3.39
N ALA A 270 13.51 -4.26 2.33
CA ALA A 270 13.07 -5.65 2.19
C ALA A 270 13.68 -6.58 3.25
N ASP A 271 14.92 -6.31 3.68
CA ASP A 271 15.58 -7.05 4.75
C ASP A 271 15.11 -6.61 6.16
N LEU A 272 14.73 -5.33 6.31
CA LEU A 272 14.40 -4.72 7.60
C LEU A 272 12.92 -4.86 7.98
N LEU A 273 12.00 -4.64 7.04
CA LEU A 273 10.59 -4.41 7.35
C LEU A 273 9.76 -5.69 7.22
N PRO A 274 9.01 -6.08 8.27
CA PRO A 274 8.05 -7.17 8.15
C PRO A 274 6.81 -6.73 7.36
N VAL A 275 6.18 -7.70 6.69
CA VAL A 275 4.81 -7.55 6.17
C VAL A 275 3.85 -7.21 7.31
N GLY A 276 2.90 -6.32 7.04
CA GLY A 276 1.98 -5.72 8.00
C GLY A 276 2.47 -4.40 8.62
N THR A 277 3.70 -3.96 8.30
CA THR A 277 4.20 -2.64 8.73
C THR A 277 3.25 -1.53 8.27
N PRO A 278 2.72 -0.68 9.19
CA PRO A 278 1.85 0.43 8.83
C PRO A 278 2.57 1.46 7.95
N VAL A 279 1.84 2.04 7.00
CA VAL A 279 2.32 3.11 6.11
C VAL A 279 1.30 4.24 6.13
N THR A 280 1.72 5.45 6.48
CA THR A 280 0.89 6.66 6.38
C THR A 280 1.39 7.51 5.22
N ILE A 281 0.49 7.92 4.32
CA ILE A 281 0.83 8.77 3.18
C ILE A 281 0.12 10.11 3.33
N THR A 282 0.89 11.20 3.32
CA THR A 282 0.42 12.58 3.49
C THR A 282 0.78 13.45 2.29
#